data_AF-A0A0X7A8S7-F1
#
_entry.id   AF-A0A0X7A8S7-F1
#
_cell.length_a   1.000
_cell.length_b   1.000
_cell.length_c   1.000
_cell.angle_alpha   90.00
_cell.angle_beta   90.00
_cell.angle_gamma   90.00
#
_symmetry.space_group_name_H-M   'P 1'
#
loop_
_entity.id
_entity.type
_entity.pdbx_description
1 polymer ?
#
loop_
_entity_poly.entity_id
_entity_poly.type
_entity_poly.pdbx_seq_one_letter_code
_entity_poly.pdbx_strand_id
1 'polypeptide(L)'
;MIAIAGAPGSGKSTIAECVVDTLNAGEGVSAALFPMDGFHYDDAVLEEMKRRPFKGAIDTFDAHGLRHMLERLKANQDDVVAVPVFDRAIEIARAGGRLIPQSVDIIVCEGNYLLAGQSPWDRLKPIFDLTIFVDVDEDDLRARLRDRWWSFGLGEDEINRKVEENDLPNGRFITSTSTEPDLRIGNPGSSSAS
;
A
#
# COMPACT_ATOMS: atom_id res chain seq x y z
N MET A 1 5.77 -0.28 14.85
CA MET A 1 5.50 -0.37 13.39
C MET A 1 4.01 -0.58 13.20
N ILE A 2 3.39 0.29 12.41
CA ILE A 2 1.94 0.32 12.17
C ILE A 2 1.70 -0.11 10.72
N ALA A 3 0.72 -0.98 10.46
CA ALA A 3 0.25 -1.25 9.10
C ALA A 3 -1.09 -0.56 8.83
N ILE A 4 -1.20 0.11 7.69
CA ILE A 4 -2.44 0.67 7.15
C ILE A 4 -2.73 -0.01 5.81
N ALA A 5 -3.72 -0.89 5.81
CA ALA A 5 -4.14 -1.64 4.62
C ALA A 5 -5.51 -1.18 4.11
N GLY A 6 -5.81 -1.52 2.87
CA GLY A 6 -7.10 -1.23 2.24
C GLY A 6 -7.02 -1.38 0.73
N ALA A 7 -8.17 -1.45 0.08
CA ALA A 7 -8.27 -1.60 -1.37
C ALA A 7 -7.62 -0.43 -2.15
N PRO A 8 -7.22 -0.63 -3.43
CA PRO A 8 -6.88 0.48 -4.31
C PRO A 8 -7.98 1.55 -4.31
N GLY A 9 -7.62 2.82 -4.14
CA GLY A 9 -8.60 3.92 -4.08
C GLY A 9 -9.25 4.14 -2.71
N SER A 10 -8.89 3.36 -1.68
CA SER A 10 -9.45 3.54 -0.32
C SER A 10 -9.02 4.83 0.38
N GLY A 11 -7.97 5.50 -0.10
CA GLY A 11 -7.38 6.69 0.55
C GLY A 11 -6.34 6.36 1.62
N LYS A 12 -5.94 5.09 1.77
CA LYS A 12 -4.95 4.65 2.76
C LYS A 12 -3.61 5.41 2.73
N SER A 13 -3.11 5.78 1.55
CA SER A 13 -1.85 6.52 1.42
C SER A 13 -1.99 7.93 1.99
N THR A 14 -3.07 8.64 1.68
CA THR A 14 -3.38 9.97 2.26
C THR A 14 -3.56 9.91 3.77
N ILE A 15 -4.24 8.88 4.28
CA ILE A 15 -4.38 8.66 5.73
C ILE A 15 -3.02 8.39 6.36
N ALA A 16 -2.18 7.54 5.75
CA ALA A 16 -0.86 7.21 6.27
C ALA A 16 0.08 8.43 6.30
N GLU A 17 0.06 9.27 5.27
CA GLU A 17 0.77 10.55 5.23
C GLU A 17 0.30 11.47 6.37
N CYS A 18 -1.02 11.65 6.53
CA CYS A 18 -1.60 12.45 7.61
C CYS A 18 -1.21 11.93 9.01
N VAL A 19 -1.17 10.61 9.21
CA VAL A 19 -0.73 10.00 10.47
C VAL A 19 0.74 10.34 10.74
N VAL A 20 1.62 10.19 9.74
CA VAL A 20 3.04 10.53 9.89
C VAL A 20 3.23 12.02 10.19
N ASP A 21 2.55 12.90 9.47
CA ASP A 21 2.61 14.35 9.69
C ASP A 21 2.12 14.73 11.09
N THR A 22 1.02 14.13 11.54
CA THR A 22 0.46 14.37 12.87
C THR A 22 1.41 13.92 13.98
N LEU A 23 2.03 12.74 13.84
CA LEU A 23 2.99 12.22 14.80
C LEU A 23 4.24 13.12 14.89
N ASN A 24 4.75 13.56 13.74
CA ASN A 24 5.92 14.44 13.66
C ASN A 24 5.64 15.89 14.10
N ALA A 25 4.39 16.34 14.06
CA ALA A 25 3.98 17.65 14.58
C ALA A 25 3.89 17.67 16.11
N GLY A 26 3.75 16.51 16.76
CA GLY A 26 3.83 16.38 18.20
C GLY A 26 5.26 16.53 18.73
N GLU A 27 5.41 16.66 20.05
CA GLU A 27 6.72 16.66 20.68
C GLU A 27 7.15 15.24 21.09
N GLY A 28 8.38 14.85 20.74
CA GLY A 28 9.05 13.67 21.31
C GLY A 28 8.85 12.34 20.59
N VAL A 29 8.26 12.32 19.39
CA VAL A 29 8.15 11.11 18.55
C VAL A 29 8.51 11.46 17.11
N SER A 30 9.35 10.65 16.48
CA SER A 30 9.62 10.71 15.04
C SER A 30 8.92 9.57 14.31
N ALA A 31 8.31 9.87 13.16
CA ALA A 31 7.64 8.91 12.31
C ALA A 31 8.14 8.95 10.86
N ALA A 32 8.20 7.79 10.21
CA ALA A 32 8.50 7.65 8.79
C ALA A 32 7.47 6.77 8.07
N LEU A 33 7.13 7.16 6.84
CA LEU A 33 6.29 6.38 5.95
C LEU A 33 7.13 5.32 5.21
N PHE A 34 6.61 4.10 5.10
CA PHE A 34 7.19 3.00 4.33
C PHE A 34 6.11 2.34 3.45
N PRO A 35 5.96 2.80 2.20
CA PRO A 35 4.98 2.23 1.27
C PRO A 35 5.41 0.86 0.75
N MET A 36 4.49 -0.10 0.74
CA MET A 36 4.64 -1.43 0.14
C MET A 36 5.01 -1.37 -1.34
N ASP A 37 4.56 -0.33 -2.07
CA ASP A 37 4.71 -0.23 -3.51
C ASP A 37 6.17 -0.27 -3.98
N GLY A 38 7.14 0.05 -3.12
CA GLY A 38 8.58 -0.11 -3.41
C GLY A 38 9.01 -1.55 -3.72
N PHE A 39 8.12 -2.53 -3.57
CA PHE A 39 8.36 -3.95 -3.87
C PHE A 39 7.62 -4.45 -5.10
N HIS A 40 7.10 -3.57 -5.96
CA HIS A 40 6.65 -3.99 -7.28
C HIS A 40 7.81 -4.63 -8.06
N TYR A 41 7.51 -5.71 -8.78
CA TYR A 41 8.43 -6.16 -9.81
C TYR A 41 8.55 -5.13 -10.94
N ASP A 42 9.73 -5.10 -11.54
CA ASP A 42 9.99 -4.31 -12.74
C ASP A 42 9.11 -4.78 -13.91
N ASP A 43 8.84 -3.88 -14.85
CA ASP A 43 8.02 -4.16 -16.02
C ASP A 43 8.59 -5.31 -16.86
N ALA A 44 9.91 -5.41 -17.03
CA ALA A 44 10.55 -6.50 -17.78
C ALA A 44 10.34 -7.87 -17.12
N VAL A 45 10.38 -7.91 -15.78
CA VAL A 45 10.07 -9.13 -15.00
C VAL A 45 8.60 -9.51 -15.18
N LEU A 46 7.70 -8.53 -15.10
CA LEU A 46 6.26 -8.75 -15.28
C LEU A 46 5.89 -9.17 -16.70
N GLU A 47 6.63 -8.73 -17.71
CA GLU A 47 6.49 -9.20 -19.11
C GLU A 47 6.87 -10.67 -19.24
N GLU A 48 8.01 -11.09 -18.66
CA GLU A 48 8.42 -12.50 -18.63
C GLU A 48 7.38 -13.37 -17.90
N MET A 49 6.85 -12.88 -16.78
CA MET A 49 5.78 -13.53 -16.03
C MET A 49 4.41 -13.51 -16.74
N LYS A 50 4.26 -12.76 -17.84
CA LYS A 50 2.97 -12.47 -18.50
C LYS A 50 1.93 -11.85 -17.56
N ARG A 51 2.39 -11.08 -16.58
CA ARG A 51 1.57 -10.41 -15.55
C ARG A 51 1.54 -8.88 -15.70
N ARG A 52 2.27 -8.30 -16.65
CA ARG A 52 2.31 -6.84 -16.88
C ARG A 52 0.94 -6.15 -16.95
N PRO A 53 -0.11 -6.73 -17.59
CA PRO A 53 -1.45 -6.12 -17.60
C PRO A 53 -2.14 -6.05 -16.22
N PHE A 54 -1.70 -6.88 -15.27
CA PHE A 54 -2.24 -7.03 -13.93
C PHE A 54 -1.34 -6.41 -12.85
N LYS A 55 -0.42 -5.52 -13.23
CA LYS A 55 0.44 -4.80 -12.27
C LYS A 55 -0.42 -4.17 -11.17
N GLY A 56 -0.05 -4.43 -9.92
CA GLY A 56 -0.84 -4.10 -8.72
C GLY A 56 -1.63 -5.28 -8.12
N ALA A 57 -1.70 -6.42 -8.81
CA ALA A 57 -2.20 -7.68 -8.25
C ALA A 57 -1.19 -8.29 -7.26
N ILE A 58 -1.68 -9.11 -6.34
CA ILE A 58 -0.92 -9.65 -5.19
C ILE A 58 0.39 -10.37 -5.56
N ASP A 59 0.46 -11.00 -6.72
CA ASP A 59 1.60 -11.76 -7.24
C ASP A 59 2.56 -10.92 -8.10
N THR A 60 2.30 -9.61 -8.23
CA THR A 60 3.16 -8.65 -8.97
C THR A 60 4.15 -7.92 -8.06
N PHE A 61 4.31 -8.40 -6.83
CA PHE A 61 5.21 -7.85 -5.82
C PHE A 61 6.16 -8.91 -5.27
N ASP A 62 7.34 -8.47 -4.85
CA ASP A 62 8.26 -9.25 -4.05
C ASP A 62 7.82 -9.27 -2.57
N ALA A 63 6.86 -10.13 -2.25
CA ALA A 63 6.35 -10.31 -0.89
C ALA A 63 7.45 -10.76 0.10
N HIS A 64 8.42 -11.56 -0.37
CA HIS A 64 9.50 -12.06 0.48
C HIS A 64 10.52 -10.96 0.79
N GLY A 65 10.90 -10.16 -0.21
CA GLY A 65 11.74 -8.98 -0.04
C GLY A 65 11.10 -7.96 0.88
N LEU A 66 9.79 -7.71 0.73
CA LEU A 66 9.03 -6.83 1.62
C LEU A 66 9.10 -7.33 3.06
N ARG A 67 8.83 -8.62 3.30
CA ARG A 67 8.91 -9.24 4.62
C ARG A 67 10.29 -9.04 5.25
N HIS A 68 11.36 -9.32 4.50
CA HIS A 68 12.73 -9.16 5.00
C HIS A 68 13.07 -7.70 5.32
N MET A 69 12.59 -6.74 4.52
CA MET A 69 12.77 -5.32 4.81
C MET A 69 12.02 -4.89 6.07
N LEU A 70 10.76 -5.35 6.24
CA LEU A 70 9.97 -5.08 7.44
C LEU A 70 10.64 -5.65 8.69
N GLU A 71 11.12 -6.90 8.64
CA GLU A 71 11.88 -7.53 9.73
C GLU A 71 13.16 -6.76 10.07
N ARG A 72 13.90 -6.30 9.06
CA ARG A 72 15.11 -5.48 9.22
C ARG A 72 14.80 -4.14 9.89
N LEU A 73 13.78 -3.43 9.41
CA LEU A 73 13.33 -2.16 9.99
C LEU A 73 12.84 -2.34 11.42
N LYS A 74 12.11 -3.43 11.70
CA LYS A 74 11.60 -3.77 13.04
C LYS A 74 12.72 -4.09 14.02
N ALA A 75 13.79 -4.74 13.58
CA ALA A 75 14.95 -5.03 14.41
C ALA A 75 15.71 -3.75 14.81
N ASN A 76 15.70 -2.72 13.97
CA ASN A 76 16.28 -1.40 14.21
C ASN A 76 17.74 -1.43 14.71
N GLN A 77 18.58 -2.25 14.06
CA GLN A 77 19.98 -2.50 14.46
C GLN A 77 21.02 -1.71 13.66
N ASP A 78 20.62 -1.17 12.50
CA ASP A 78 21.49 -0.39 11.62
C ASP A 78 21.27 1.12 11.87
N ASP A 79 22.34 1.93 11.81
CA ASP A 79 22.26 3.39 11.95
C ASP A 79 21.25 4.04 10.97
N VAL A 80 21.16 3.46 9.77
CA VAL A 80 20.23 3.88 8.71
C VAL A 80 19.89 2.70 7.79
N VAL A 81 18.62 2.58 7.42
CA VAL A 81 18.13 1.60 6.46
C VAL A 81 17.70 2.29 5.18
N ALA A 82 18.31 1.93 4.06
CA ALA A 82 17.86 2.35 2.75
C ALA A 82 16.68 1.49 2.28
N VAL A 83 15.57 2.13 1.93
CA VAL A 83 14.32 1.48 1.52
C VAL A 83 13.97 1.81 0.08
N PRO A 84 13.34 0.89 -0.68
CA PRO A 84 12.91 1.18 -2.03
C PRO A 84 11.72 2.15 -2.04
N VAL A 85 11.60 2.94 -3.11
CA VAL A 85 10.47 3.85 -3.33
C VAL A 85 9.94 3.63 -4.74
N PHE A 86 8.63 3.43 -4.87
CA PHE A 86 7.98 3.38 -6.17
C PHE A 86 7.82 4.77 -6.75
N ASP A 87 8.41 5.00 -7.91
CA ASP A 87 8.32 6.27 -8.62
C ASP A 87 7.18 6.21 -9.63
N ARG A 88 6.10 6.93 -9.34
CA ARG A 88 4.89 6.99 -10.18
C ARG A 88 5.11 7.71 -11.51
N ALA A 89 6.15 8.54 -11.64
CA ALA A 89 6.42 9.26 -12.88
C ALA A 89 7.05 8.37 -13.95
N ILE A 90 7.85 7.38 -13.51
CA ILE A 90 8.55 6.43 -14.39
C ILE A 90 8.10 4.98 -14.21
N GLU A 91 7.15 4.73 -13.31
CA GLU A 91 6.57 3.41 -13.01
C GLU A 91 7.56 2.33 -12.55
N ILE A 92 8.61 2.73 -11.84
CA ILE A 92 9.72 1.85 -11.40
C ILE A 92 9.90 1.88 -9.87
N ALA A 93 10.15 0.70 -9.28
CA ALA A 93 10.62 0.58 -7.90
C ALA A 93 12.13 0.92 -7.82
N ARG A 94 12.47 2.11 -7.32
CA ARG A 94 13.86 2.56 -7.18
C ARG A 94 14.46 2.05 -5.88
N ALA A 95 15.48 1.20 -5.99
CA ALA A 95 16.28 0.75 -4.85
C ALA A 95 16.90 1.95 -4.11
N GLY A 96 16.83 1.94 -2.77
CA GLY A 96 17.41 2.99 -1.92
C GLY A 96 16.80 4.40 -2.13
N GLY A 97 15.55 4.48 -2.59
CA GLY A 97 14.88 5.77 -2.86
C GLY A 97 14.58 6.62 -1.62
N ARG A 98 14.70 6.06 -0.41
CA ARG A 98 14.56 6.78 0.87
C ARG A 98 15.46 6.16 1.93
N LEU A 99 15.85 6.96 2.92
CA LEU A 99 16.60 6.54 4.09
C LEU A 99 15.70 6.65 5.33
N ILE A 100 15.69 5.62 6.17
CA ILE A 100 15.04 5.61 7.48
C ILE A 100 16.14 5.46 8.54
N PRO A 101 16.47 6.53 9.28
CA PRO A 101 17.45 6.48 10.37
C PRO A 101 16.94 5.65 11.55
N GLN A 102 17.86 5.10 12.34
CA GLN A 102 17.55 4.35 13.56
C GLN A 102 16.76 5.17 14.61
N SER A 103 16.87 6.49 14.54
CA SER A 103 16.19 7.44 15.45
C SER A 103 14.69 7.62 15.16
N VAL A 104 14.14 6.97 14.13
CA VAL A 104 12.70 6.98 13.87
C VAL A 104 12.00 6.03 14.85
N ASP A 105 11.08 6.56 15.65
CA ASP A 105 10.35 5.79 16.65
C ASP A 105 9.21 4.95 16.04
N ILE A 106 8.51 5.52 15.05
CA ILE A 106 7.33 4.91 14.45
C ILE A 106 7.48 4.80 12.94
N ILE A 107 7.46 3.56 12.44
CA ILE A 107 7.33 3.30 11.01
C ILE A 107 5.86 3.01 10.70
N VAL A 108 5.27 3.84 9.83
CA VAL A 108 3.93 3.66 9.27
C VAL A 108 4.07 3.02 7.91
N CYS A 109 3.66 1.75 7.82
CA CYS A 109 3.66 0.98 6.59
C CYS A 109 2.28 1.05 5.95
N GLU A 110 2.20 1.35 4.66
CA GLU A 110 0.93 1.34 3.92
C GLU A 110 1.00 0.46 2.69
N GLY A 111 -0.09 -0.26 2.40
CA GLY A 111 -0.13 -1.16 1.25
C GLY A 111 -1.41 -1.98 1.15
N ASN A 112 -1.74 -2.41 -0.06
CA ASN A 112 -2.98 -3.14 -0.33
C ASN A 112 -3.06 -4.47 0.42
N TYR A 113 -1.94 -5.21 0.47
CA TYR A 113 -1.92 -6.62 0.87
C TYR A 113 -1.24 -6.89 2.21
N LEU A 114 -0.95 -5.85 3.01
CA LEU A 114 -0.22 -5.98 4.28
C LEU A 114 -0.91 -6.90 5.30
N LEU A 115 -2.23 -7.07 5.19
CA LEU A 115 -3.04 -7.94 6.05
C LEU A 115 -3.62 -9.17 5.34
N ALA A 116 -3.23 -9.42 4.09
CA ALA A 116 -3.77 -10.54 3.31
C ALA A 116 -3.44 -11.89 3.98
N GLY A 117 -4.45 -12.76 4.14
CA GLY A 117 -4.32 -14.07 4.79
C GLY A 117 -3.77 -15.17 3.88
N GLN A 118 -3.41 -14.86 2.64
CA GLN A 118 -2.81 -15.81 1.71
C GLN A 118 -1.29 -15.87 1.89
N SER A 119 -0.69 -17.07 1.88
CA SER A 119 0.77 -17.20 1.88
C SER A 119 1.41 -16.68 0.58
N PRO A 120 2.55 -15.96 0.63
CA PRO A 120 3.38 -15.67 1.82
C PRO A 120 3.03 -14.37 2.58
N TRP A 121 1.96 -13.67 2.20
CA TRP A 121 1.52 -12.40 2.81
C TRP A 121 1.02 -12.55 4.24
N ASP A 122 0.47 -13.71 4.56
CA ASP A 122 0.03 -14.10 5.91
C ASP A 122 1.13 -13.95 6.98
N ARG A 123 2.40 -13.93 6.57
CA ARG A 123 3.56 -13.74 7.45
C ARG A 123 3.84 -12.28 7.80
N LEU A 124 3.18 -11.31 7.16
CA LEU A 124 3.45 -9.89 7.40
C LEU A 124 2.75 -9.37 8.66
N LYS A 125 1.48 -9.75 8.88
CA LYS A 125 0.69 -9.26 10.03
C LYS A 125 1.41 -9.37 11.37
N PRO A 126 2.06 -10.50 11.73
CA PRO A 126 2.76 -10.64 13.01
C PRO A 126 3.95 -9.69 13.23
N ILE A 127 4.43 -8.99 12.18
CA ILE A 127 5.56 -8.03 12.30
C ILE A 127 5.08 -6.69 12.85
N PHE A 128 3.80 -6.35 12.65
CA PHE A 128 3.21 -5.07 13.02
C PHE A 128 2.72 -5.07 14.48
N ASP A 129 2.87 -3.93 15.15
CA ASP A 129 2.37 -3.72 16.53
C ASP A 129 0.93 -3.22 16.56
N LEU A 130 0.49 -2.61 15.46
CA LEU A 130 -0.88 -2.12 15.26
C LEU A 130 -1.23 -2.25 13.79
N THR A 131 -2.41 -2.78 13.51
CA THR A 131 -2.93 -2.99 12.17
C THR A 131 -4.26 -2.27 11.97
N ILE A 132 -4.35 -1.49 10.91
CA ILE A 132 -5.50 -0.66 10.57
C ILE A 132 -5.96 -1.06 9.17
N PHE A 133 -7.26 -1.27 9.00
CA PHE A 133 -7.88 -1.45 7.69
C PHE A 133 -8.79 -0.28 7.35
N VAL A 134 -8.58 0.32 6.18
CA VAL A 134 -9.40 1.40 5.63
C VAL A 134 -10.50 0.77 4.79
N ASP A 135 -11.72 0.83 5.32
CA ASP A 135 -12.92 0.24 4.73
C ASP A 135 -13.70 1.29 3.93
N VAL A 136 -14.08 0.92 2.71
CA VAL A 136 -14.75 1.80 1.74
C VAL A 136 -15.65 0.95 0.86
N ASP A 137 -16.87 1.42 0.62
CA ASP A 137 -17.82 0.75 -0.25
C ASP A 137 -17.30 0.65 -1.70
N GLU A 138 -17.64 -0.45 -2.39
CA GLU A 138 -17.14 -0.71 -3.74
C GLU A 138 -17.51 0.40 -4.74
N ASP A 139 -18.68 1.03 -4.58
CA ASP A 139 -19.12 2.13 -5.45
C ASP A 139 -18.27 3.39 -5.27
N ASP A 140 -17.87 3.71 -4.04
CA ASP A 140 -16.96 4.81 -3.76
C ASP A 140 -15.55 4.50 -4.29
N LEU A 141 -15.08 3.25 -4.14
CA LEU A 141 -13.81 2.80 -4.74
C LEU A 141 -13.84 2.96 -6.26
N ARG A 142 -14.92 2.48 -6.91
CA ARG A 142 -15.11 2.57 -8.36
C ARG A 142 -15.04 4.02 -8.83
N ALA A 143 -15.78 4.93 -8.18
CA ALA A 143 -15.76 6.35 -8.53
C ALA A 143 -14.34 6.94 -8.43
N ARG A 144 -13.66 6.74 -7.29
CA ARG A 144 -12.30 7.25 -7.06
C ARG A 144 -11.27 6.69 -8.04
N LEU A 145 -11.37 5.40 -8.38
CA LEU A 145 -10.46 4.74 -9.30
C LEU A 145 -10.65 5.26 -10.74
N ARG A 146 -11.90 5.48 -11.16
CA ARG A 146 -12.20 6.13 -12.45
C ARG A 146 -11.61 7.53 -12.51
N ASP A 147 -11.86 8.35 -11.49
CA ASP A 147 -11.33 9.73 -11.42
C ASP A 147 -9.80 9.76 -11.46
N ARG A 148 -9.15 8.83 -10.75
CA ARG A 148 -7.69 8.66 -10.78
C ARG A 148 -7.19 8.38 -12.19
N TRP A 149 -7.73 7.39 -12.89
CA TRP A 149 -7.28 7.07 -14.25
C TRP A 149 -7.64 8.15 -15.27
N TRP A 150 -8.77 8.83 -15.09
CA TRP A 150 -9.12 10.00 -15.87
C TRP A 150 -8.08 11.12 -15.73
N SER A 151 -7.60 11.38 -14.50
CA SER A 151 -6.56 12.39 -14.25
C SER A 151 -5.21 12.06 -14.92
N PHE A 152 -4.97 10.79 -15.24
CA PHE A 152 -3.82 10.34 -16.02
C PHE A 152 -4.04 10.39 -17.55
N GLY A 153 -5.22 10.84 -17.99
CA GLY A 153 -5.54 11.07 -19.41
C GLY A 153 -5.90 9.80 -20.18
N LEU A 154 -6.28 8.71 -19.51
CA LEU A 154 -6.70 7.48 -20.17
C LEU A 154 -8.08 7.63 -20.84
N GLY A 155 -8.31 6.88 -21.92
CA GLY A 155 -9.61 6.80 -22.59
C GLY A 155 -10.62 5.95 -21.82
N GLU A 156 -11.92 6.17 -22.06
CA GLU A 156 -13.00 5.53 -21.29
C GLU A 156 -12.94 4.00 -21.28
N ASP A 157 -12.69 3.37 -22.43
CA ASP A 157 -12.55 1.91 -22.52
C ASP A 157 -11.38 1.38 -21.70
N GLU A 158 -10.25 2.09 -21.68
CA GLU A 158 -9.07 1.71 -20.91
C GLU A 158 -9.30 1.91 -19.40
N ILE A 159 -9.98 3.00 -19.01
CA ILE A 159 -10.41 3.24 -17.62
C ILE A 159 -11.33 2.11 -17.17
N ASN A 160 -12.36 1.77 -17.96
CA ASN A 160 -13.29 0.67 -17.65
C ASN A 160 -12.54 -0.63 -17.41
N ARG A 161 -11.60 -0.97 -18.30
CA ARG A 161 -10.77 -2.16 -18.18
C ARG A 161 -9.91 -2.14 -16.91
N LYS A 162 -9.19 -1.05 -16.64
CA LYS A 162 -8.35 -0.91 -15.44
C LYS A 162 -9.15 -1.06 -14.15
N VAL A 163 -10.32 -0.43 -14.08
CA VAL A 163 -11.17 -0.42 -12.90
C VAL A 163 -11.85 -1.78 -12.69
N GLU A 164 -12.60 -2.25 -13.69
CA GLU A 164 -13.47 -3.43 -13.52
C GLU A 164 -12.72 -4.77 -13.62
N GLU A 165 -11.64 -4.84 -14.42
CA GLU A 165 -10.90 -6.09 -14.64
C GLU A 165 -9.65 -6.23 -13.76
N ASN A 166 -9.16 -5.15 -13.13
CA ASN A 166 -7.95 -5.20 -12.30
C ASN A 166 -8.14 -4.58 -10.90
N ASP A 167 -8.41 -3.29 -10.79
CA ASP A 167 -8.43 -2.61 -9.48
C ASP A 167 -9.53 -3.15 -8.54
N LEU A 168 -10.77 -3.28 -9.03
CA LEU A 168 -11.89 -3.77 -8.21
C LEU A 168 -11.78 -5.27 -7.88
N PRO A 169 -11.38 -6.17 -8.80
CA PRO A 169 -11.04 -7.54 -8.43
C PRO A 169 -9.98 -7.63 -7.33
N ASN A 170 -8.93 -6.80 -7.41
CA ASN A 170 -7.91 -6.72 -6.34
C ASN A 170 -8.54 -6.20 -5.04
N GLY A 171 -9.39 -5.17 -5.10
CA GLY A 171 -10.13 -4.65 -3.95
C GLY A 171 -10.98 -5.70 -3.25
N ARG A 172 -11.81 -6.44 -4.01
CA ARG A 172 -12.63 -7.55 -3.51
C ARG A 172 -11.78 -8.65 -2.88
N PHE A 173 -10.65 -8.99 -3.50
CA PHE A 173 -9.70 -9.95 -2.93
C PHE A 173 -9.17 -9.45 -1.57
N ILE A 174 -8.74 -8.20 -1.48
CA ILE A 174 -8.22 -7.60 -0.23
C ILE A 174 -9.28 -7.64 0.86
N THR A 175 -10.50 -7.20 0.56
CA THR A 175 -11.61 -7.17 1.54
C THR A 175 -12.00 -8.57 2.02
N SER A 176 -12.00 -9.57 1.14
CA SER A 176 -12.43 -10.94 1.47
C SER A 176 -11.34 -11.81 2.11
N THR A 177 -10.06 -11.48 1.90
CA THR A 177 -8.94 -12.33 2.36
C THR A 177 -8.09 -11.70 3.44
N SER A 178 -8.29 -10.42 3.76
CA SER A 178 -7.57 -9.78 4.85
C SER A 178 -7.94 -10.40 6.19
N THR A 179 -6.92 -10.67 6.99
CA THR A 179 -7.06 -11.06 8.39
C THR A 179 -7.58 -9.88 9.22
N GLU A 180 -8.24 -10.17 10.34
CA GLU A 180 -8.89 -9.13 11.16
C GLU A 180 -7.85 -8.09 11.66
N PRO A 181 -8.01 -6.79 11.33
CA PRO A 181 -7.16 -5.73 11.85
C PRO A 181 -7.46 -5.46 13.33
N ASP A 182 -6.57 -4.75 14.01
CA ASP A 182 -6.83 -4.24 15.36
C ASP A 182 -7.85 -3.08 15.31
N LEU A 183 -7.85 -2.31 14.23
CA LEU A 183 -8.78 -1.20 13.99
C LEU A 183 -9.30 -1.18 12.55
N ARG A 184 -10.59 -0.86 12.41
CA ARG A 184 -11.24 -0.64 11.12
C ARG A 184 -11.75 0.79 11.08
N ILE A 185 -11.39 1.54 10.04
CA ILE A 185 -11.85 2.92 9.85
C ILE A 185 -12.58 3.04 8.53
N GLY A 186 -13.75 3.68 8.55
CA GLY A 186 -14.47 4.03 7.33
C GLY A 186 -13.86 5.26 6.68
N ASN A 187 -13.73 5.28 5.36
CA ASN A 187 -13.38 6.47 4.60
C ASN A 187 -14.40 6.70 3.48
N PRO A 188 -15.65 7.08 3.82
CA PRO A 188 -16.72 7.22 2.85
C PRO A 188 -16.42 8.33 1.84
N GLY A 189 -16.96 8.20 0.62
CA GLY A 189 -16.98 9.28 -0.35
C GLY A 189 -17.75 10.49 0.17
N SER A 190 -17.52 11.66 -0.42
CA SER A 190 -18.31 12.88 -0.18
C SER A 190 -19.81 12.71 -0.51
N SER A 191 -20.19 11.57 -1.08
CA SER A 191 -21.54 11.14 -1.43
C SER A 191 -22.41 10.73 -0.24
N SER A 192 -21.85 10.46 0.95
CA SER A 192 -22.60 9.91 2.09
C SER A 192 -23.13 10.96 3.08
N ALA A 193 -23.14 12.24 2.72
CA ALA A 193 -23.82 13.28 3.48
C ALA A 193 -25.21 13.55 2.84
N SER A 194 -26.17 12.67 3.09
CA SER A 194 -27.59 12.90 2.82
C SER A 194 -28.43 12.54 4.04
#